data_AF-A0A976D107-F1
#
_entry.id   AF-A0A976D107-F1
#
_cell.length_a   1.000
_cell.length_b   1.000
_cell.length_c   1.000
_cell.angle_alpha   90.00
_cell.angle_beta   90.00
_cell.angle_gamma   90.00
#
_symmetry.space_group_name_H-M   'P 1'
#
loop_
_entity.id
_entity.type
_entity.pdbx_description
1 polymer ?
#
loop_
_entity_poly.entity_id
_entity_poly.type
_entity_poly.pdbx_seq_one_letter_code
_entity_poly.pdbx_strand_id
1 'polypeptide(L)'
;GYELSLSKRLKQASDIWLNNPRVPREASGTSGMTAAMNGGVNFSTDDGWIPEFVNHGNNGFVVPKADYDNMATHEQDEYDFNKTYEILEQQILPLYYDQPDTWRQIMQNGMRDVRFQFDSNRMAHEYYEIMYK
;
A
#
# COMPACT_ATOMS: atom_id res chain seq x y z
N GLY A 1 1.69 21.36 -10.83
CA GLY A 1 2.66 20.33 -10.39
C GLY A 1 2.47 20.11 -8.93
N TYR A 2 2.28 18.88 -8.49
CA TYR A 2 2.23 18.55 -7.06
C TYR A 2 3.58 18.94 -6.45
N GLU A 3 3.62 19.96 -5.59
CA GLU A 3 4.88 20.31 -4.96
C GLU A 3 5.33 19.16 -4.04
N LEU A 4 6.63 18.84 -4.05
CA LEU A 4 7.24 17.91 -3.09
C LEU A 4 6.91 18.30 -1.65
N SER A 5 6.73 19.59 -1.38
CA SER A 5 6.27 20.13 -0.11
C SER A 5 4.89 19.60 0.30
N LEU A 6 3.93 19.59 -0.64
CA LEU A 6 2.58 19.08 -0.44
C LEU A 6 2.60 17.56 -0.26
N SER A 7 3.37 16.85 -1.10
CA SER A 7 3.51 15.39 -0.97
C SER A 7 4.05 14.99 0.40
N LYS A 8 5.06 15.71 0.90
CA LYS A 8 5.60 15.50 2.25
C LYS A 8 4.53 15.74 3.32
N ARG A 9 3.81 16.86 3.26
CA ARG A 9 2.77 17.19 4.25
C ARG A 9 1.68 16.14 4.32
N LEU A 10 1.22 15.65 3.17
CA LEU A 10 0.17 14.64 3.11
C LEU A 10 0.62 13.31 3.71
N LYS A 11 1.83 12.84 3.38
CA LYS A 11 2.37 11.60 3.95
C LYS A 11 2.58 11.67 5.47
N GLN A 12 2.88 12.86 6.00
CA GLN A 12 3.06 13.07 7.43
C GLN A 12 1.75 13.19 8.22
N ALA A 13 0.62 13.35 7.54
CA ALA A 13 -0.68 13.58 8.15
C ALA A 13 -1.74 12.54 7.76
N SER A 14 -1.43 11.63 6.82
CA SER A 14 -2.33 10.58 6.39
C SER A 14 -2.22 9.35 7.29
N ASP A 15 -3.33 8.93 7.89
CA ASP A 15 -3.41 7.64 8.57
C ASP A 15 -3.49 6.48 7.58
N ILE A 16 -4.16 6.70 6.44
CA ILE A 16 -4.32 5.73 5.36
C ILE A 16 -3.81 6.31 4.05
N TRP A 17 -3.03 5.50 3.33
CA TRP A 17 -2.60 5.78 1.97
C TRP A 17 -3.32 4.82 1.01
N LEU A 18 -4.33 5.34 0.32
CA LEU A 18 -5.20 4.57 -0.57
C LEU A 18 -4.65 4.57 -2.00
N ASN A 19 -4.46 3.38 -2.55
CA ASN A 19 -4.12 3.15 -3.95
C ASN A 19 -5.13 2.17 -4.55
N ASN A 20 -5.84 2.54 -5.61
CA ASN A 20 -6.77 1.64 -6.28
C ASN A 20 -6.50 1.59 -7.80
N PRO A 21 -5.27 1.24 -8.22
CA PRO A 21 -5.02 0.98 -9.63
C PRO A 21 -5.92 -0.16 -10.11
N ARG A 22 -6.32 -0.08 -11.37
CA ARG A 22 -6.87 -1.26 -12.04
C ARG A 22 -5.75 -2.27 -12.24
N VAL A 23 -5.89 -3.45 -11.65
CA VAL A 23 -4.90 -4.53 -11.78
C VAL A 23 -4.83 -5.02 -13.24
N PRO A 24 -3.65 -5.31 -13.82
CA PRO A 24 -2.29 -5.14 -13.32
C PRO A 24 -1.59 -3.90 -13.95
N ARG A 25 -2.17 -2.69 -13.81
CA ARG A 25 -1.67 -1.48 -14.49
C ARG A 25 -0.63 -0.70 -13.68
N GLU A 26 -0.32 -1.11 -12.47
CA GLU A 26 0.73 -0.52 -11.65
C GLU A 26 1.96 -1.44 -11.62
N ALA A 27 3.10 -0.97 -12.15
CA ALA A 27 4.34 -1.75 -12.10
C ALA A 27 5.05 -1.63 -10.73
N SER A 28 4.90 -0.49 -10.05
CA SER A 28 5.49 -0.18 -8.74
C SER A 28 4.77 1.01 -8.13
N GLY A 29 5.04 1.35 -6.85
CA GLY A 29 4.35 2.43 -6.14
C GLY A 29 5.22 3.09 -5.08
N THR A 30 6.18 3.93 -5.48
CA THR A 30 7.13 4.58 -4.53
C THR A 30 6.46 5.56 -3.57
N SER A 31 5.29 6.11 -3.93
CA SER A 31 4.50 6.97 -3.04
C SER A 31 4.02 6.20 -1.81
N GLY A 32 3.51 4.97 -1.99
CA GLY A 32 3.08 4.07 -0.92
C GLY A 32 4.24 3.65 0.00
N MET A 33 5.43 3.41 -0.57
CA MET A 33 6.65 3.13 0.20
C MET A 33 6.98 4.31 1.14
N THR A 34 6.98 5.52 0.61
CA THR A 34 7.26 6.72 1.43
C THR A 34 6.14 7.04 2.42
N ALA A 35 4.89 6.69 2.13
CA ALA A 35 3.79 6.83 3.07
C ALA A 35 3.95 5.85 4.25
N ALA A 36 4.27 4.58 3.99
CA ALA A 36 4.59 3.59 5.03
C ALA A 36 5.73 4.05 5.94
N MET A 37 6.78 4.66 5.38
CA MET A 37 7.90 5.21 6.17
C MET A 37 7.46 6.33 7.14
N ASN A 38 6.38 7.04 6.84
CA ASN A 38 5.81 8.10 7.68
C ASN A 38 4.67 7.62 8.59
N GLY A 39 4.38 6.31 8.62
CA GLY A 39 3.32 5.74 9.44
C GLY A 39 1.93 5.71 8.76
N GLY A 40 1.84 6.04 7.47
CA GLY A 40 0.62 5.82 6.71
C GLY A 40 0.41 4.32 6.46
N VAL A 41 -0.76 3.81 6.82
CA VAL A 41 -1.13 2.41 6.54
C VAL A 41 -1.55 2.30 5.07
N ASN A 42 -0.90 1.41 4.32
CA ASN A 42 -1.26 1.20 2.92
C ASN A 42 -2.58 0.43 2.84
N PHE A 43 -3.48 0.91 1.99
CA PHE A 43 -4.70 0.22 1.62
C PHE A 43 -4.79 0.20 0.10
N SER A 44 -4.71 -0.97 -0.53
CA SER A 44 -4.63 -1.04 -1.99
C SER A 44 -5.25 -2.27 -2.63
N THR A 45 -5.49 -2.21 -3.94
CA THR A 45 -5.59 -3.42 -4.77
C THR A 45 -4.25 -4.15 -4.85
N ASP A 46 -4.30 -5.45 -5.13
CA ASP A 46 -3.13 -6.35 -5.11
C ASP A 46 -2.30 -6.24 -6.40
N ASP A 47 -1.71 -5.06 -6.60
CA ASP A 47 -0.95 -4.66 -7.79
C ASP A 47 0.33 -3.87 -7.44
N GLY A 48 1.26 -3.79 -8.39
CA GLY A 48 2.55 -3.10 -8.22
C GLY A 48 3.39 -3.68 -7.10
N TRP A 49 3.76 -2.85 -6.13
CA TRP A 49 4.62 -3.25 -5.00
C TRP A 49 3.85 -3.88 -3.83
N ILE A 50 2.51 -3.80 -3.85
CA ILE A 50 1.64 -4.28 -2.77
C ILE A 50 1.78 -5.80 -2.54
N PRO A 51 1.82 -6.67 -3.58
CA PRO A 51 2.06 -8.10 -3.40
C PRO A 51 3.39 -8.44 -2.70
N GLU A 52 4.39 -7.57 -2.81
CA GLU A 52 5.72 -7.77 -2.21
C GLU A 52 5.78 -7.29 -0.74
N PHE A 53 4.87 -6.39 -0.35
CA PHE A 53 4.93 -5.67 0.92
C PHE A 53 3.83 -6.03 1.90
N VAL A 54 2.57 -6.05 1.44
CA VAL A 54 1.41 -6.10 2.33
C VAL A 54 1.17 -7.53 2.80
N ASN A 55 1.21 -7.69 4.12
CA ASN A 55 0.62 -8.79 4.84
C ASN A 55 -0.69 -8.29 5.46
N HIS A 56 -1.82 -8.71 4.87
CA HIS A 56 -3.16 -8.20 5.19
C HIS A 56 -3.44 -8.23 6.71
N GLY A 57 -3.79 -7.08 7.28
CA GLY A 57 -4.08 -6.91 8.70
C GLY A 57 -2.86 -6.84 9.63
N ASN A 58 -1.65 -7.14 9.14
CA ASN A 58 -0.41 -7.03 9.93
C ASN A 58 0.31 -5.69 9.71
N ASN A 59 0.44 -5.25 8.45
CA ASN A 59 1.20 -4.04 8.09
C ASN A 59 0.50 -3.17 7.01
N GLY A 60 -0.71 -3.56 6.60
CA GLY A 60 -1.51 -2.91 5.57
C GLY A 60 -2.77 -3.71 5.26
N PHE A 61 -3.57 -3.20 4.34
CA PHE A 61 -4.79 -3.84 3.86
C PHE A 61 -4.73 -3.97 2.35
N VAL A 62 -5.16 -5.13 1.85
CA VAL A 62 -5.16 -5.44 0.43
C VAL A 62 -6.53 -5.98 0.02
N VAL A 63 -7.07 -5.43 -1.06
CA VAL A 63 -8.27 -5.93 -1.72
C VAL A 63 -7.93 -7.29 -2.34
N PRO A 64 -8.71 -8.35 -2.08
CA PRO A 64 -8.48 -9.66 -2.69
C PRO A 64 -8.48 -9.56 -4.22
N LYS A 65 -7.64 -10.36 -4.88
CA LYS A 65 -7.62 -10.40 -6.35
C LYS A 65 -8.97 -10.86 -6.89
N ALA A 66 -9.52 -10.08 -7.83
CA ALA A 66 -10.58 -10.54 -8.70
C ALA A 66 -10.03 -11.55 -9.73
N ASP A 67 -10.93 -12.25 -10.42
CA ASP A 67 -10.56 -13.06 -11.59
C ASP A 67 -10.39 -12.14 -12.82
N TYR A 68 -9.32 -11.35 -12.80
CA TYR A 68 -9.07 -10.29 -13.79
C TYR A 68 -8.92 -10.83 -15.23
N ASP A 69 -8.64 -12.12 -15.39
CA ASP A 69 -8.51 -12.77 -16.69
C ASP A 69 -9.87 -13.15 -17.30
N ASN A 70 -10.88 -13.43 -16.47
CA ASN A 70 -12.17 -13.94 -16.92
C ASN A 70 -13.34 -12.96 -16.70
N MET A 71 -13.17 -11.92 -15.87
CA MET A 71 -14.19 -10.91 -15.62
C MET A 71 -14.13 -9.78 -16.65
N ALA A 72 -15.28 -9.24 -17.05
CA ALA A 72 -15.31 -8.01 -17.83
C ALA A 72 -14.83 -6.82 -16.97
N THR A 73 -14.26 -5.80 -17.60
CA THR A 73 -13.67 -4.66 -16.88
C THR A 73 -14.63 -3.98 -15.90
N HIS A 74 -15.91 -3.85 -16.25
CA HIS A 74 -16.90 -3.25 -15.35
C HIS A 74 -17.20 -4.13 -14.12
N GLU A 75 -17.14 -5.45 -14.26
CA GLU A 75 -17.32 -6.39 -13.14
C GLU A 75 -16.10 -6.36 -12.22
N GLN A 76 -14.89 -6.20 -12.78
CA GLN A 76 -13.66 -6.00 -11.99
C GLN A 76 -13.74 -4.69 -11.19
N ASP A 77 -14.12 -3.59 -11.84
CA ASP A 77 -14.25 -2.29 -11.19
C ASP A 77 -15.30 -2.34 -10.06
N GLU A 78 -16.43 -3.02 -10.28
CA GLU A 78 -17.48 -3.22 -9.27
C GLU A 78 -17.01 -4.12 -8.11
N TYR A 79 -16.29 -5.19 -8.42
CA TYR A 79 -15.71 -6.09 -7.41
C TYR A 79 -14.71 -5.35 -6.52
N ASP A 80 -13.73 -4.68 -7.11
CA ASP A 80 -12.69 -3.94 -6.38
C ASP A 80 -13.33 -2.83 -5.53
N PHE A 81 -14.33 -2.13 -6.06
CA PHE A 81 -15.10 -1.14 -5.31
C PHE A 81 -15.80 -1.75 -4.09
N ASN A 82 -16.59 -2.80 -4.28
CA ASN A 82 -17.34 -3.44 -3.21
C ASN A 82 -16.42 -3.99 -2.12
N LYS A 83 -15.30 -4.63 -2.50
CA LYS A 83 -14.32 -5.15 -1.55
C LYS A 83 -13.54 -4.07 -0.83
N THR A 84 -13.27 -2.95 -1.50
CA THR A 84 -12.68 -1.78 -0.84
C THR A 84 -13.59 -1.26 0.27
N TYR A 85 -14.89 -1.12 -0.01
CA TYR A 85 -15.87 -0.68 1.00
C TYR A 85 -16.03 -1.70 2.13
N GLU A 86 -16.10 -2.99 1.81
CA GLU A 86 -16.19 -4.05 2.83
C GLU A 86 -15.00 -4.00 3.81
N ILE A 87 -13.77 -3.90 3.31
CA ILE A 87 -12.58 -3.80 4.15
C ILE A 87 -12.58 -2.49 4.95
N LEU A 88 -12.96 -1.38 4.32
CA LEU A 88 -13.02 -0.09 4.99
C LEU A 88 -14.00 -0.12 6.17
N GLU A 89 -15.24 -0.54 5.92
CA GLU A 89 -16.33 -0.48 6.88
C GLU A 89 -16.24 -1.55 7.96
N GLN A 90 -15.82 -2.76 7.60
CA GLN A 90 -15.88 -3.90 8.51
C GLN A 90 -14.56 -4.19 9.22
N GLN A 91 -13.44 -3.66 8.72
CA GLN A 91 -12.12 -3.92 9.28
C GLN A 91 -11.41 -2.64 9.70
N ILE A 92 -11.17 -1.73 8.75
CA ILE A 92 -10.34 -0.54 8.99
C ILE A 92 -11.00 0.42 9.97
N LEU A 93 -12.25 0.83 9.75
CA LEU A 93 -12.93 1.80 10.63
C LEU A 93 -13.07 1.28 12.07
N PRO A 94 -13.51 0.03 12.33
CA PRO A 94 -13.55 -0.52 13.68
C PRO A 94 -12.17 -0.60 14.34
N LEU A 95 -11.13 -1.02 13.60
CA LEU A 95 -9.77 -1.07 14.14
C LEU A 95 -9.24 0.34 14.48
N TYR A 96 -9.50 1.31 13.62
CA TYR A 96 -9.03 2.67 13.77
C TYR A 96 -9.68 3.38 14.97
N TYR A 97 -11.01 3.27 15.12
CA TYR A 97 -11.74 3.98 16.17
C TYR A 97 -11.79 3.23 17.50
N ASP A 98 -11.95 1.91 17.48
CA ASP A 98 -12.21 1.13 18.69
C ASP A 98 -10.95 0.46 19.25
N GLN A 99 -9.89 0.31 18.44
CA GLN A 99 -8.67 -0.43 18.81
C GLN A 99 -7.38 0.35 18.46
N PRO A 100 -7.18 1.56 19.03
CA PRO A 100 -6.07 2.44 18.67
C PRO A 100 -4.67 1.84 18.92
N ASP A 101 -4.52 0.96 19.91
CA ASP A 101 -3.25 0.28 20.17
C ASP A 101 -2.93 -0.76 19.08
N THR A 102 -3.93 -1.52 18.63
CA THR A 102 -3.80 -2.43 17.49
C THR A 102 -3.48 -1.66 16.21
N TRP A 103 -4.18 -0.55 15.95
CA TRP A 103 -3.88 0.32 14.81
C TRP A 103 -2.43 0.83 14.84
N ARG A 104 -1.96 1.28 16.01
CA ARG A 104 -0.57 1.71 16.20
C ARG A 104 0.42 0.58 15.90
N GLN A 105 0.10 -0.66 16.25
CA GLN A 105 0.93 -1.81 15.95
C GLN A 105 1.01 -2.07 14.43
N ILE A 106 -0.10 -1.98 13.71
CA ILE A 106 -0.14 -2.10 12.24
C ILE A 106 0.75 -1.04 11.59
N MET A 107 0.61 0.22 12.03
CA MET A 107 1.46 1.32 11.59
C MET A 107 2.95 1.05 11.83
N GLN A 108 3.31 0.63 13.04
CA GLN A 108 4.70 0.33 13.39
C GLN A 108 5.27 -0.84 12.59
N ASN A 109 4.47 -1.87 12.34
CA ASN A 109 4.85 -2.97 11.46
C ASN A 109 5.14 -2.46 10.04
N GLY A 110 4.25 -1.66 9.46
CA GLY A 110 4.46 -1.06 8.14
C GLY A 110 5.75 -0.23 8.06
N MET A 111 6.00 0.61 9.06
CA MET A 111 7.23 1.42 9.15
C MET A 111 8.50 0.57 9.26
N ARG A 112 8.44 -0.57 9.96
CA ARG A 112 9.58 -1.48 10.11
C ARG A 112 9.82 -2.27 8.84
N ASP A 113 8.78 -2.87 8.30
CA ASP A 113 8.88 -3.84 7.21
C ASP A 113 9.29 -3.16 5.90
N VAL A 114 8.83 -1.93 5.65
CA VAL A 114 9.16 -1.17 4.43
C VAL A 114 10.66 -0.85 4.32
N ARG A 115 11.33 -0.63 5.46
CA ARG A 115 12.74 -0.22 5.51
C ARG A 115 13.69 -1.28 4.97
N PHE A 116 13.36 -2.56 5.15
CA PHE A 116 14.24 -3.65 4.74
C PHE A 116 14.17 -3.91 3.25
N GLN A 117 12.96 -3.85 2.68
CA GLN A 117 12.71 -4.24 1.30
C GLN A 117 12.84 -3.07 0.31
N PHE A 118 12.51 -1.84 0.72
CA PHE A 118 12.31 -0.72 -0.22
C PHE A 118 13.27 0.46 -0.01
N ASP A 119 14.45 0.22 0.57
CA ASP A 119 15.51 1.23 0.67
C ASP A 119 16.24 1.45 -0.67
N SER A 120 16.43 2.71 -1.06
CA SER A 120 17.07 3.03 -2.34
C SER A 120 18.57 2.75 -2.37
N ASN A 121 19.26 2.68 -1.22
CA ASN A 121 20.67 2.27 -1.19
C ASN A 121 20.81 0.78 -1.54
N ARG A 122 19.86 -0.06 -1.11
CA ARG A 122 19.79 -1.49 -1.53
C ARG A 122 19.72 -1.58 -3.05
N MET A 123 18.78 -0.86 -3.67
CA MET A 123 18.61 -0.83 -5.12
C MET A 123 19.88 -0.35 -5.82
N ALA A 124 20.47 0.77 -5.39
CA ALA A 124 21.70 1.30 -5.98
C ALA A 124 22.88 0.32 -5.88
N HIS A 125 23.01 -0.38 -4.76
CA HIS A 125 24.04 -1.40 -4.55
C HIS A 125 23.85 -2.61 -5.47
N GLU A 126 22.62 -3.12 -5.59
CA GLU A 126 22.28 -4.24 -6.49
C GLU A 126 22.53 -3.88 -7.96
N TYR A 127 22.15 -2.68 -8.39
CA TYR A 127 22.45 -2.21 -9.74
C TYR A 127 23.96 -2.20 -10.03
N TYR A 128 24.76 -1.70 -9.07
CA TYR A 128 26.20 -1.68 -9.23
C TYR A 128 26.81 -3.08 -9.36
N GLU A 129 26.46 -3.99 -8.45
CA GLU A 129 27.06 -5.33 -8.38
C GLU A 129 26.62 -6.26 -9.53
N ILE A 130 25.37 -6.14 -10.01
CA ILE A 130 24.80 -7.08 -10.98
C ILE A 130 24.98 -6.59 -12.42
N MET A 131 24.90 -5.28 -12.65
CA MET A 131 24.81 -4.72 -14.01
C MET A 131 26.05 -3.94 -14.46
N TYR A 132 26.80 -3.33 -13.55
CA TYR A 132 27.88 -2.40 -13.90
C TYR A 132 29.29 -2.90 -13.59
N LYS A 133 29.44 -3.80 -12.61
CA LYS A 133 30.71 -4.43 -12.24
C LYS A 133 31.13 -5.49 -13.24
#